data_AF-A0A529K1H3-F1
#
_entry.id   AF-A0A529K1H3-F1
#
_cell.length_a   1.000
_cell.length_b   1.000
_cell.length_c   1.000
_cell.angle_alpha   90.00
_cell.angle_beta   90.00
_cell.angle_gamma   90.00
#
_symmetry.space_group_name_H-M   'P 1'
#
loop_
_entity.id
_entity.type
_entity.pdbx_description
1 polymer ?
#
loop_
_entity_poly.entity_id
_entity_poly.type
_entity_poly.pdbx_seq_one_letter_code
_entity_poly.pdbx_strand_id
1 'polypeptide(L)'
;AYENVALITEISDHPMTPEEALALVGLEPRMHHFPAQLSGGEQQRVAIARAIAKRPDVLLCDEPTGALDSKTGIRVIEALMSINAQLGTTTLIITHNAVIQEVANRVMFFSDGQISKVETKEARRAVAELQW
;
A
#
# COMPACT_ATOMS: atom_id res chain seq x y z
N ALA A 1 14.27 -9.64 -1.38
CA ALA A 1 13.19 -8.83 -0.80
C ALA A 1 13.45 -8.63 0.68
N TYR A 2 13.79 -9.71 1.39
CA TYR A 2 14.13 -9.74 2.81
C TYR A 2 15.05 -8.60 3.26
N GLU A 3 16.25 -8.48 2.68
CA GLU A 3 17.23 -7.46 3.09
C GLU A 3 16.71 -6.02 3.00
N ASN A 4 15.86 -5.74 2.00
CA ASN A 4 15.25 -4.42 1.84
C ASN A 4 14.30 -4.06 2.97
N VAL A 5 13.69 -5.08 3.60
CA VAL A 5 12.77 -4.92 4.72
C VAL A 5 13.54 -5.02 6.05
N ALA A 6 14.51 -5.93 6.18
CA ALA A 6 15.31 -6.10 7.40
C ALA A 6 16.07 -4.83 7.81
N LEU A 7 16.60 -4.09 6.83
CA LEU A 7 17.34 -2.85 7.11
C LEU A 7 16.52 -1.85 7.93
N ILE A 8 15.21 -1.76 7.67
CA ILE A 8 14.37 -0.76 8.33
C ILE A 8 13.94 -1.19 9.73
N THR A 9 13.88 -2.51 9.97
CA THR A 9 13.51 -3.07 11.27
C THR A 9 14.60 -2.83 12.32
N GLU A 10 15.87 -2.75 11.91
CA GLU A 10 16.99 -2.50 12.83
C GLU A 10 16.96 -1.10 13.47
N ILE A 11 16.29 -0.14 12.83
CA ILE A 11 16.23 1.26 13.29
C ILE A 11 14.82 1.69 13.73
N SER A 12 13.97 0.72 14.06
CA SER A 12 12.60 0.94 14.53
C SER A 12 12.42 0.40 15.94
N ASP A 13 11.61 1.06 16.78
CA ASP A 13 11.44 0.66 18.19
C ASP A 13 10.70 -0.67 18.36
N HIS A 14 9.62 -0.85 17.60
CA HIS A 14 8.73 -2.02 17.68
C HIS A 14 8.36 -2.57 16.30
N PRO A 15 9.35 -3.04 15.52
CA PRO A 15 9.11 -3.50 14.16
C PRO A 15 8.36 -4.84 14.12
N MET A 16 7.65 -5.06 13.01
CA MET A 16 7.29 -6.40 12.53
C MET A 16 8.53 -7.13 12.03
N THR A 17 8.53 -8.46 12.02
CA THR A 17 9.63 -9.16 11.35
C THR A 17 9.57 -8.96 9.83
N PRO A 18 10.71 -9.03 9.11
CA PRO A 18 10.69 -8.94 7.66
C PRO A 18 9.82 -10.01 7.00
N GLU A 19 9.74 -11.21 7.58
CA GLU A 19 8.88 -12.31 7.14
C GLU A 19 7.40 -11.95 7.27
N GLU A 20 6.99 -11.44 8.42
CA GLU A 20 5.61 -11.00 8.68
C GLU A 20 5.21 -9.90 7.69
N ALA A 21 6.06 -8.89 7.51
CA ALA A 21 5.80 -7.79 6.59
C ALA A 21 5.71 -8.23 5.12
N LEU A 22 6.58 -9.15 4.68
CA LEU A 22 6.53 -9.70 3.33
C LEU A 22 5.31 -10.60 3.11
N ALA A 23 4.85 -11.29 4.16
CA ALA A 23 3.65 -12.11 4.10
C ALA A 23 2.37 -11.27 3.90
N LEU A 24 2.27 -10.14 4.60
CA LEU A 24 1.13 -9.22 4.45
C LEU A 24 0.96 -8.67 3.03
N VAL A 25 2.01 -8.69 2.22
CA VAL A 25 1.99 -8.25 0.82
C VAL A 25 2.09 -9.40 -0.19
N GLY A 26 1.96 -10.65 0.26
CA GLY A 26 1.97 -11.86 -0.57
C GLY A 26 3.30 -12.12 -1.30
N LEU A 27 4.42 -11.87 -0.62
CA LEU A 27 5.77 -12.03 -1.16
C LEU A 27 6.62 -13.09 -0.45
N GLU A 28 6.01 -13.97 0.36
CA GLU A 28 6.70 -15.09 1.01
C GLU A 28 7.51 -15.94 0.02
N PRO A 29 6.99 -16.35 -1.16
CA PRO A 29 7.75 -17.14 -2.14
C PRO A 29 8.91 -16.35 -2.77
N ARG A 30 8.92 -15.02 -2.62
CA ARG A 30 9.88 -14.10 -3.22
C ARG A 30 10.87 -13.51 -2.22
N MET A 31 10.84 -13.97 -0.98
CA MET A 31 11.60 -13.40 0.13
C MET A 31 13.11 -13.22 -0.19
N HIS A 32 13.73 -14.25 -0.77
CA HIS A 32 15.16 -14.25 -1.09
C HIS A 32 15.53 -13.73 -2.49
N HIS A 33 14.57 -13.22 -3.27
CA HIS A 33 14.87 -12.68 -4.61
C HIS A 33 15.51 -11.29 -4.52
N PHE A 34 16.55 -11.03 -5.31
CA PHE A 34 17.14 -9.70 -5.46
C PHE A 34 16.19 -8.75 -6.21
N PRO A 35 16.30 -7.42 -6.04
CA PRO A 35 15.44 -6.44 -6.72
C PRO A 35 15.32 -6.65 -8.24
N ALA A 36 16.43 -6.98 -8.90
CA ALA A 36 16.46 -7.24 -10.35
C ALA A 36 15.70 -8.50 -10.79
N GLN A 37 15.32 -9.37 -9.85
CA GLN A 37 14.57 -10.60 -10.11
C GLN A 37 13.06 -10.44 -9.81
N LEU A 38 12.62 -9.25 -9.41
CA LEU A 38 11.23 -8.94 -9.08
C LEU A 38 10.62 -8.10 -10.20
N SER A 39 9.37 -8.39 -10.56
CA SER A 39 8.56 -7.51 -11.40
C SER A 39 8.33 -6.14 -10.73
N GLY A 40 7.98 -5.11 -11.51
CA GLY A 40 7.70 -3.77 -10.96
C GLY A 40 6.63 -3.79 -9.85
N GLY A 41 5.59 -4.62 -10.01
CA GLY A 41 4.57 -4.80 -8.98
C GLY A 41 5.05 -5.47 -7.71
N GLU A 42 5.92 -6.47 -7.84
CA GLU A 42 6.56 -7.11 -6.69
C GLU A 42 7.50 -6.12 -5.98
N GLN A 43 8.27 -5.32 -6.73
CA GLN A 43 9.12 -4.27 -6.15
C GLN A 43 8.29 -3.23 -5.37
N GLN A 44 7.15 -2.81 -5.92
CA GLN A 44 6.23 -1.91 -5.24
C GLN A 44 5.69 -2.51 -3.94
N ARG A 45 5.31 -3.80 -3.97
CA ARG A 45 4.89 -4.52 -2.76
C ARG A 45 6.03 -4.69 -1.74
N VAL A 46 7.28 -4.86 -2.16
CA VAL A 46 8.45 -4.81 -1.25
C VAL A 46 8.58 -3.43 -0.60
N ALA A 47 8.36 -2.35 -1.34
CA ALA A 47 8.38 -0.99 -0.79
C ALA A 47 7.28 -0.79 0.28
N ILE A 48 6.08 -1.34 0.04
CA ILE A 48 4.99 -1.36 1.03
C ILE A 48 5.37 -2.19 2.25
N ALA A 49 5.90 -3.41 2.06
CA ALA A 49 6.38 -4.27 3.16
C ALA A 49 7.39 -3.52 4.03
N ARG A 50 8.34 -2.82 3.41
CA ARG A 50 9.31 -1.97 4.13
C ARG A 50 8.63 -0.84 4.91
N ALA A 51 7.60 -0.20 4.36
CA ALA A 51 6.90 0.86 5.08
C ALA A 51 6.14 0.33 6.30
N ILE A 52 5.42 -0.79 6.17
CA ILE A 52 4.62 -1.38 7.25
C ILE A 52 5.43 -2.14 8.29
N ALA A 53 6.63 -2.62 7.95
CA ALA A 53 7.51 -3.30 8.89
C ALA A 53 7.83 -2.43 10.13
N LYS A 54 7.72 -1.10 10.01
CA LYS A 54 7.85 -0.16 11.13
C LYS A 54 6.64 -0.10 12.08
N ARG A 55 5.52 -0.72 11.71
CA ARG A 55 4.19 -0.53 12.35
C ARG A 55 3.79 0.95 12.48
N PRO A 56 3.70 1.70 11.37
CA PRO A 56 3.39 3.12 11.43
C PRO A 56 1.93 3.38 11.84
N ASP A 57 1.70 4.44 12.61
CA ASP A 57 0.35 4.96 12.86
C ASP A 57 -0.29 5.53 11.59
N VAL A 58 0.54 6.10 10.70
CA VAL A 58 0.14 6.72 9.44
C VAL A 58 1.01 6.21 8.29
N LEU A 59 0.37 5.68 7.25
CA LEU A 59 0.99 5.27 6.00
C LEU A 59 0.62 6.23 4.88
N LEU A 60 1.60 6.99 4.39
CA LEU A 60 1.46 7.90 3.26
C LEU A 60 1.90 7.20 1.97
N CYS A 61 0.99 7.06 1.01
CA CYS A 61 1.23 6.39 -0.27
C CYS A 61 1.11 7.40 -1.41
N ASP A 62 2.24 7.80 -1.98
CA ASP A 62 2.26 8.70 -3.15
C ASP A 62 2.26 7.89 -4.44
N GLU A 63 1.18 7.99 -5.22
CA GLU A 63 0.93 7.28 -6.48
C GLU A 63 1.35 5.81 -6.45
N PRO A 64 0.82 4.99 -5.50
CA PRO A 64 1.33 3.65 -5.25
C PRO A 64 1.16 2.68 -6.44
N THR A 65 0.36 3.03 -7.44
CA THR A 65 0.09 2.20 -8.63
C THR A 65 0.58 2.82 -9.94
N GLY A 66 1.23 3.99 -9.94
CA GLY A 66 1.47 4.79 -11.15
C GLY A 66 2.29 4.11 -12.26
N ALA A 67 3.12 3.12 -11.92
CA ALA A 67 3.98 2.40 -12.87
C ALA A 67 3.51 0.97 -13.17
N LEU A 68 2.28 0.61 -12.79
CA LEU A 68 1.78 -0.77 -12.81
C LEU A 68 0.61 -0.94 -13.78
N ASP A 69 0.49 -2.12 -14.39
CA ASP A 69 -0.72 -2.51 -15.12
C ASP A 69 -1.92 -2.66 -14.17
N SER A 70 -3.14 -2.60 -14.70
CA SER A 70 -4.38 -2.59 -13.91
C SER A 70 -4.48 -3.77 -12.93
N LYS A 71 -4.10 -4.99 -13.36
CA LYS A 71 -4.19 -6.19 -12.51
C LYS A 71 -3.19 -6.15 -11.37
N THR A 72 -1.98 -5.67 -11.65
CA THR A 72 -0.95 -5.52 -10.62
C THR A 72 -1.27 -4.36 -9.67
N GLY A 73 -1.85 -3.27 -10.19
CA GLY A 73 -2.35 -2.15 -9.40
C GLY A 73 -3.40 -2.56 -8.36
N ILE A 74 -4.37 -3.40 -8.74
CA ILE A 74 -5.37 -3.96 -7.81
C ILE A 74 -4.70 -4.63 -6.61
N ARG A 75 -3.72 -5.50 -6.85
CA ARG A 75 -3.02 -6.23 -5.77
C ARG A 75 -2.31 -5.31 -4.79
N VAL A 76 -1.78 -4.18 -5.28
CA VAL A 76 -1.16 -3.16 -4.43
C VAL A 76 -2.20 -2.48 -3.55
N ILE A 77 -3.35 -2.11 -4.11
CA ILE A 77 -4.45 -1.50 -3.35
C ILE A 77 -5.05 -2.50 -2.34
N GLU A 78 -5.21 -3.78 -2.72
CA GLU A 78 -5.63 -4.85 -1.81
C GLU A 78 -4.70 -4.97 -0.61
N ALA A 79 -3.39 -4.95 -0.84
CA ALA A 79 -2.41 -4.98 0.25
C ALA A 79 -2.59 -3.77 1.18
N LEU A 80 -2.67 -2.54 0.64
CA LEU A 80 -2.85 -1.32 1.43
C LEU A 80 -4.14 -1.31 2.25
N MET A 81 -5.25 -1.80 1.68
CA MET A 81 -6.53 -1.91 2.37
C MET A 81 -6.50 -2.99 3.45
N SER A 82 -5.85 -4.12 3.18
CA SER A 82 -5.64 -5.20 4.15
C SER A 82 -4.82 -4.71 5.34
N ILE A 83 -3.72 -3.98 5.09
CA ILE A 83 -2.90 -3.34 6.11
C ILE A 83 -3.73 -2.39 6.98
N ASN A 84 -4.53 -1.50 6.37
CA ASN A 84 -5.41 -0.59 7.11
C ASN A 84 -6.40 -1.36 7.99
N ALA A 85 -7.02 -2.41 7.47
CA ALA A 85 -8.01 -3.20 8.18
C ALA A 85 -7.41 -4.03 9.33
N GLN A 86 -6.23 -4.63 9.12
CA GLN A 86 -5.60 -5.54 10.09
C GLN A 86 -4.82 -4.79 11.17
N LEU A 87 -4.10 -3.73 10.80
CA LEU A 87 -3.19 -3.03 11.71
C LEU A 87 -3.80 -1.76 12.30
N GLY A 88 -4.94 -1.28 11.76
CA GLY A 88 -5.53 0.00 12.15
C GLY A 88 -4.72 1.22 11.72
N THR A 89 -3.66 1.03 10.92
CA THR A 89 -2.83 2.11 10.37
C THR A 89 -3.68 3.05 9.52
N THR A 90 -3.60 4.36 9.79
CA THR A 90 -4.25 5.38 8.95
C THR A 90 -3.55 5.43 7.59
N THR A 91 -4.23 5.02 6.53
CA THR A 91 -3.64 4.99 5.18
C THR A 91 -4.15 6.16 4.35
N LEU A 92 -3.25 7.06 3.95
CA LEU A 92 -3.53 8.14 3.00
C LEU A 92 -2.94 7.77 1.64
N ILE A 93 -3.78 7.74 0.60
CA ILE A 93 -3.35 7.47 -0.77
C ILE A 93 -3.52 8.76 -1.58
N ILE A 94 -2.42 9.20 -2.20
CA ILE A 94 -2.40 10.29 -3.18
C ILE A 94 -2.41 9.63 -4.55
N THR A 95 -3.43 9.91 -5.35
CA THR A 95 -3.53 9.35 -6.70
C THR A 95 -4.41 10.15 -7.63
N HIS A 96 -4.09 10.13 -8.92
CA HIS A 96 -4.96 10.59 -10.00
C HIS A 96 -5.95 9.51 -10.49
N ASN A 97 -5.84 8.27 -10.01
CA ASN A 97 -6.73 7.19 -10.42
C ASN A 97 -8.06 7.21 -9.65
N ALA A 98 -9.11 7.64 -10.35
CA ALA A 98 -10.46 7.72 -9.82
C ALA A 98 -11.03 6.38 -9.32
N VAL A 99 -10.58 5.22 -9.83
CA VAL A 99 -11.09 3.90 -9.40
C VAL A 99 -10.78 3.64 -7.92
N ILE A 100 -9.63 4.12 -7.44
CA ILE A 100 -9.20 3.95 -6.03
C ILE A 100 -10.15 4.68 -5.06
N GLN A 101 -10.87 5.71 -5.53
CA GLN A 101 -11.82 6.45 -4.71
C GLN A 101 -12.94 5.53 -4.17
N GLU A 102 -13.27 4.44 -4.86
CA GLU A 102 -14.37 3.53 -4.51
C GLU A 102 -14.14 2.74 -3.23
N VAL A 103 -12.88 2.47 -2.89
CA VAL A 103 -12.49 1.70 -1.69
C VAL A 103 -12.14 2.59 -0.50
N ALA A 104 -12.00 3.90 -0.71
CA ALA A 104 -11.63 4.86 0.33
C ALA A 104 -12.83 5.23 1.23
N ASN A 105 -12.57 5.42 2.53
CA ASN A 105 -13.56 5.94 3.49
C ASN A 105 -13.89 7.40 3.26
N ARG A 106 -12.87 8.19 2.90
CA ARG A 106 -12.95 9.63 2.70
C ARG A 106 -12.11 9.99 1.49
N VAL A 107 -12.68 10.79 0.60
CA VAL A 107 -12.04 11.26 -0.63
C VAL A 107 -11.93 12.77 -0.54
N MET A 108 -10.72 13.30 -0.75
CA MET A 108 -10.45 14.73 -0.77
C MET A 108 -9.98 15.08 -2.18
N PHE A 109 -10.73 15.96 -2.85
CA PHE A 109 -10.39 16.45 -4.17
C PHE A 109 -9.51 17.69 -4.02
N PHE A 110 -8.42 17.74 -4.77
CA PHE A 110 -7.44 18.81 -4.72
C PHE A 110 -7.45 19.57 -6.05
N SER A 111 -7.51 20.90 -6.00
CA SER A 111 -7.40 21.80 -7.16
C SER A 111 -6.67 23.06 -6.74
N ASP A 112 -5.69 23.49 -7.53
CA ASP A 112 -4.97 24.76 -7.36
C ASP A 112 -4.42 24.99 -5.94
N GLY A 113 -3.85 23.94 -5.33
CA GLY A 113 -3.28 24.02 -3.99
C GLY A 113 -4.30 23.95 -2.85
N GLN A 114 -5.59 23.76 -3.14
CA GLN A 114 -6.67 23.75 -2.16
C GLN A 114 -7.52 22.49 -2.24
N ILE A 115 -8.15 22.12 -1.12
CA ILE A 115 -9.17 21.07 -1.10
C ILE A 115 -10.46 21.67 -1.66
N SER A 116 -10.83 21.27 -2.87
CA SER A 116 -12.02 21.77 -3.55
C SER A 116 -13.29 21.06 -3.07
N LYS A 117 -13.17 19.80 -2.64
CA LYS A 117 -14.30 18.97 -2.21
C LYS A 117 -13.85 17.86 -1.27
N VAL A 118 -14.73 17.48 -0.33
CA VAL A 118 -14.54 16.32 0.54
C VAL A 118 -15.80 15.46 0.49
N GLU A 119 -15.62 14.16 0.25
CA GLU A 119 -16.68 13.17 0.32
C GLU A 119 -16.34 12.13 1.39
N THR A 120 -17.33 11.72 2.18
CA THR A 120 -17.20 10.62 3.14
C THR A 120 -18.22 9.55 2.79
N LYS A 121 -17.79 8.29 2.77
CA LYS A 121 -18.62 7.15 2.41
C LYS A 121 -18.98 6.37 3.66
N GLU A 122 -20.27 6.04 3.80
CA GLU A 122 -20.75 5.22 4.93
C GLU A 122 -20.31 3.76 4.84
N ALA A 123 -20.10 3.24 3.62
CA ALA A 123 -19.61 1.88 3.37
C ALA A 123 -18.50 1.89 2.30
N ARG A 124 -17.46 1.08 2.52
CA ARG A 124 -16.41 0.83 1.52
C ARG A 124 -16.91 -0.20 0.52
N ARG A 125 -16.62 -0.03 -0.77
CA ARG A 125 -16.71 -1.15 -1.72
C ARG A 125 -15.58 -2.13 -1.47
N ALA A 126 -15.82 -3.41 -1.75
CA ALA A 126 -14.76 -4.40 -1.69
C ALA A 126 -13.77 -4.15 -2.84
N VAL A 127 -12.47 -4.33 -2.59
CA VAL A 127 -11.44 -4.11 -3.63
C VAL A 127 -11.66 -5.04 -4.84
N ALA A 128 -12.21 -6.24 -4.60
CA ALA A 128 -12.58 -7.20 -5.63
C ALA A 128 -13.70 -6.72 -6.58
N GLU A 129 -14.44 -5.67 -6.21
CA GLU A 129 -15.52 -5.09 -7.02
C GLU A 129 -15.05 -3.94 -7.91
N LEU A 130 -13.77 -3.53 -7.81
CA LEU A 130 -13.22 -2.46 -8.62
C LEU A 130 -13.18 -2.85 -10.10
N GLN A 131 -13.81 -2.04 -10.94
CA GLN A 131 -13.70 -2.11 -12.39
C GLN A 131 -12.70 -1.05 -12.87
N TRP A 132 -11.70 -1.49 -13.65
CA TRP A 132 -10.62 -0.66 -14.17
C TRP A 132 -10.83 -0.32 -15.64
#